data_AF-A0ABD5VPB8-F1
#
_entry.id   AF-A0ABD5VPB8-F1
#
_cell.length_a   1.000
_cell.length_b   1.000
_cell.length_c   1.000
_cell.angle_alpha   90.00
_cell.angle_beta   90.00
_cell.angle_gamma   90.00
#
_symmetry.space_group_name_H-M   'P 1'
#
loop_
_entity.id
_entity.type
_entity.pdbx_description
1 polymer ?
#
loop_
_entity_poly.entity_id
_entity_poly.type
_entity_poly.pdbx_seq_one_letter_code
_entity_poly.pdbx_strand_id
1 'polypeptide(L)'
;MLATLVDTAYTSLGTAEETFRCCDTAFTVHARGRNARAGVDAARRTAVALEGALNAFAEDSAVARLNRTGRVENEHVARIVRRALDYHERTDGVFDVRQGRVEHDLKAFIRGETDAFDAAFADGAVDVTGDTVTAAGALDLNGLAKGYVVDRAAEALVGLGRRGFVDGGGDIAHPSGPVAIESPYGDEKPIAVLDTDWNVASSGATAGIGTASTTSTTRPRNASAPPTNS
;
A
#
# COMPACT_ATOMS: atom_id res chain seq x y z
N MET A 1 -11.17 -27.43 12.84
CA MET A 1 -10.28 -28.15 13.76
C MET A 1 -8.80 -28.02 13.36
N LEU A 2 -8.42 -28.35 12.11
CA LEU A 2 -7.04 -28.22 11.61
C LEU A 2 -6.49 -26.77 11.62
N ALA A 3 -7.26 -25.78 11.16
CA ALA A 3 -6.81 -24.38 11.15
C ALA A 3 -6.50 -23.84 12.57
N THR A 4 -7.28 -24.25 13.58
CA THR A 4 -7.10 -23.85 14.98
C THR A 4 -5.87 -24.50 15.61
N LEU A 5 -5.60 -25.78 15.28
CA LEU A 5 -4.41 -26.50 15.71
C LEU A 5 -3.13 -25.88 15.12
N VAL A 6 -3.17 -25.51 13.84
CA VAL A 6 -2.05 -24.86 13.15
C VAL A 6 -1.77 -23.46 13.72
N ASP A 7 -2.80 -22.66 13.99
CA ASP A 7 -2.65 -21.32 14.60
C ASP A 7 -2.11 -21.39 16.05
N THR A 8 -2.55 -22.39 16.82
CA THR A 8 -2.02 -22.65 18.17
C THR A 8 -0.55 -23.08 18.13
N ALA A 9 -0.19 -23.94 17.17
CA ALA A 9 1.20 -24.35 16.96
C ALA A 9 2.10 -23.17 16.57
N TYR A 10 1.67 -22.28 15.67
CA TYR A 10 2.44 -21.08 15.33
C TYR A 10 2.59 -20.11 16.50
N THR A 11 1.57 -19.96 17.33
CA THR A 11 1.63 -19.09 18.52
C THR A 11 2.64 -19.60 19.54
N SER A 12 2.72 -20.93 19.74
CA SER A 12 3.74 -21.53 20.61
C SER A 12 5.19 -21.31 20.12
N LEU A 13 5.36 -20.99 18.83
CA LEU A 13 6.65 -20.69 18.20
C LEU A 13 7.03 -19.19 18.25
N GLY A 14 6.15 -18.34 18.78
CA GLY A 14 6.37 -16.91 19.01
C GLY A 14 5.42 -16.00 18.23
N THR A 15 5.18 -14.82 18.78
CA THR A 15 4.40 -13.74 18.17
C THR A 15 5.14 -12.43 18.28
N ALA A 16 5.02 -11.55 17.29
CA ALA A 16 5.59 -10.21 17.33
C ALA A 16 4.68 -9.25 16.56
N GLU A 17 4.63 -8.02 17.04
CA GLU A 17 3.91 -6.92 16.40
C GLU A 17 4.75 -5.65 16.54
N GLU A 18 4.71 -4.79 15.53
CA GLU A 18 5.28 -3.46 15.59
C GLU A 18 4.46 -2.47 14.75
N THR A 19 4.27 -1.28 15.30
CA THR A 19 3.70 -0.13 14.59
C THR A 19 4.77 0.95 14.41
N PHE A 20 4.90 1.48 13.20
CA PHE A 20 5.87 2.53 12.87
C PHE A 20 5.31 3.49 11.81
N ARG A 21 5.94 4.66 11.64
CA ARG A 21 5.57 5.64 10.61
C ARG A 21 6.25 5.31 9.28
N CYS A 22 5.47 5.31 8.20
CA CYS A 22 5.92 5.08 6.83
C CYS A 22 4.82 5.56 5.86
N CYS A 23 5.20 6.18 4.74
CA CYS A 23 4.32 6.69 3.69
C CYS A 23 3.20 7.59 4.23
N ASP A 24 3.56 8.55 5.11
CA ASP A 24 2.65 9.48 5.79
C ASP A 24 1.53 8.84 6.62
N THR A 25 1.63 7.54 6.91
CA THR A 25 0.66 6.80 7.73
C THR A 25 1.35 5.92 8.78
N ALA A 26 0.55 5.26 9.61
CA ALA A 26 1.03 4.22 10.52
C ALA A 26 0.98 2.87 9.80
N PHE A 27 2.11 2.18 9.79
CA PHE A 27 2.21 0.80 9.35
C PHE A 27 2.17 -0.10 10.57
N THR A 28 1.33 -1.14 10.54
CA THR A 28 1.29 -2.19 11.54
C THR A 28 1.68 -3.51 10.90
N VAL A 29 2.67 -4.18 11.49
CA VAL A 29 3.15 -5.49 11.04
C VAL A 29 3.00 -6.48 12.17
N HIS A 30 2.32 -7.58 11.92
CA HIS A 30 2.13 -8.64 12.90
C HIS A 30 2.55 -9.99 12.31
N ALA A 31 3.34 -10.74 13.07
CA ALA A 31 3.80 -12.08 12.72
C ALA A 31 3.56 -13.10 13.84
N ARG A 32 3.28 -14.34 13.44
CA ARG A 32 3.29 -15.53 14.29
C ARG A 32 4.19 -16.61 13.69
N GLY A 33 4.75 -17.44 14.56
CA GLY A 33 5.63 -18.53 14.18
C GLY A 33 7.10 -18.26 14.44
N ARG A 34 7.94 -19.11 13.84
CA ARG A 34 9.38 -19.13 14.10
C ARG A 34 10.03 -17.79 13.73
N ASN A 35 10.83 -17.24 14.63
CA ASN A 35 11.54 -15.97 14.42
C ASN A 35 10.57 -14.82 14.00
N ALA A 36 9.39 -14.74 14.63
CA ALA A 36 8.39 -13.72 14.36
C ALA A 36 8.98 -12.30 14.39
N ARG A 37 9.73 -11.95 15.45
CA ARG A 37 10.38 -10.64 15.61
C ARG A 37 11.32 -10.30 14.45
N ALA A 38 12.16 -11.24 14.04
CA ALA A 38 13.07 -11.02 12.90
C ALA A 38 12.31 -10.80 11.58
N GLY A 39 11.11 -11.37 11.42
CA GLY A 39 10.22 -11.10 10.29
C GLY A 39 9.66 -9.69 10.33
N VAL A 40 9.17 -9.26 11.50
CA VAL A 40 8.69 -7.89 11.72
C VAL A 40 9.79 -6.88 11.44
N ASP A 41 11.00 -7.10 11.97
CA ASP A 41 12.14 -6.22 11.74
C ASP A 41 12.54 -6.17 10.25
N ALA A 42 12.43 -7.29 9.52
CA ALA A 42 12.69 -7.35 8.08
C ALA A 42 11.65 -6.56 7.28
N ALA A 43 10.36 -6.76 7.58
CA ALA A 43 9.27 -6.01 6.96
C ALA A 43 9.41 -4.50 7.17
N ARG A 44 9.73 -4.06 8.40
CA ARG A 44 9.98 -2.65 8.71
C ARG A 44 11.15 -2.08 7.93
N ARG A 45 12.28 -2.78 7.87
CA ARG A 45 13.46 -2.34 7.10
C ARG A 45 13.12 -2.20 5.61
N THR A 46 12.41 -3.17 5.05
CA THR A 46 11.96 -3.11 3.65
C THR A 46 11.04 -1.92 3.42
N ALA A 47 10.06 -1.69 4.31
CA ALA A 47 9.13 -0.58 4.18
C ALA A 47 9.83 0.79 4.18
N VAL A 48 10.70 1.03 5.17
CA VAL A 48 11.44 2.29 5.31
C VAL A 48 12.43 2.51 4.15
N ALA A 49 13.09 1.45 3.67
CA ALA A 49 13.99 1.56 2.52
C ALA A 49 13.24 1.93 1.23
N LEU A 50 12.07 1.33 1.01
CA LEU A 50 11.22 1.63 -0.14
C LEU A 50 10.60 3.02 -0.05
N GLU A 51 10.12 3.44 1.11
CA GLU A 51 9.64 4.81 1.34
C GLU A 51 10.71 5.83 0.94
N GLY A 52 11.94 5.66 1.41
CA GLY A 52 13.05 6.56 1.07
C GLY A 52 13.35 6.59 -0.45
N ALA A 53 13.24 5.46 -1.13
CA ALA A 53 13.46 5.39 -2.58
C ALA A 53 12.30 5.96 -3.42
N LEU A 54 11.07 5.86 -2.93
CA LEU A 54 9.85 6.18 -3.68
C LEU A 54 9.25 7.55 -3.34
N ASN A 55 9.70 8.20 -2.26
CA ASN A 55 9.21 9.52 -1.87
C ASN A 55 9.64 10.62 -2.87
N ALA A 56 8.71 11.09 -3.69
CA ALA A 56 8.97 12.15 -4.68
C ALA A 56 9.45 13.48 -4.07
N PHE A 57 9.20 13.74 -2.79
CA PHE A 57 9.59 14.95 -2.08
C PHE A 57 10.98 14.85 -1.41
N ALA A 58 11.55 13.65 -1.32
CA ALA A 58 12.91 13.47 -0.82
C ALA A 58 13.92 13.65 -1.97
N GLU A 59 14.77 14.68 -1.89
CA GLU A 59 15.65 15.13 -2.99
C GLU A 59 16.55 14.03 -3.59
N ASP A 60 16.94 13.08 -2.74
CA ASP A 60 17.82 11.95 -3.06
C ASP A 60 17.09 10.68 -3.49
N SER A 61 15.75 10.67 -3.51
CA SER A 61 14.97 9.49 -3.87
C SER A 61 15.10 9.15 -5.36
N ALA A 62 14.80 7.90 -5.71
CA ALA A 62 14.82 7.46 -7.09
C ALA A 62 13.74 8.16 -7.92
N VAL A 63 12.58 8.45 -7.32
CA VAL A 63 11.47 9.16 -7.98
C VAL A 63 11.80 10.65 -8.15
N ALA A 64 12.36 11.31 -7.14
CA ALA A 64 12.79 12.71 -7.27
C ALA A 64 13.88 12.86 -8.33
N ARG A 65 14.82 11.90 -8.40
CA ARG A 65 15.83 11.85 -9.47
C ARG A 65 15.18 11.67 -10.84
N LEU A 66 14.26 10.71 -11.01
CA LEU A 66 13.51 10.51 -12.25
C LEU A 66 12.81 11.80 -12.69
N ASN A 67 12.09 12.46 -11.79
CA ASN A 67 11.33 13.67 -12.10
C ASN A 67 12.23 14.87 -12.46
N ARG A 68 13.46 14.92 -11.92
CA ARG A 68 14.43 15.99 -12.20
C ARG A 68 15.23 15.76 -13.49
N THR A 69 15.60 14.51 -13.79
CA THR A 69 16.53 14.19 -14.89
C THR A 69 15.86 13.52 -16.08
N GLY A 70 14.60 13.09 -15.94
CA GLY A 70 13.88 12.29 -16.93
C GLY A 70 14.37 10.84 -17.03
N ARG A 71 15.28 10.39 -16.15
CA ARG A 71 15.83 9.03 -16.18
C ARG A 71 16.26 8.51 -14.81
N VAL A 72 15.93 7.26 -14.51
CA VAL A 72 16.46 6.54 -13.36
C VAL A 72 16.68 5.06 -13.67
N GLU A 73 17.73 4.46 -13.10
CA GLU A 73 17.89 3.01 -13.01
C GLU A 73 17.56 2.57 -11.58
N ASN A 74 16.43 1.89 -11.42
CA ASN A 74 15.93 1.41 -10.13
C ASN A 74 14.83 0.36 -10.36
N GLU A 75 15.04 -0.87 -9.86
CA GLU A 75 14.11 -1.98 -10.11
C GLU A 75 12.70 -1.74 -9.56
N HIS A 76 12.57 -1.04 -8.43
CA HIS A 76 11.29 -0.81 -7.77
C HIS A 76 10.48 0.25 -8.52
N VAL A 77 11.12 1.35 -8.91
CA VAL A 77 10.50 2.36 -9.78
C VAL A 77 10.09 1.72 -11.10
N ALA A 78 10.95 0.90 -11.72
CA ALA A 78 10.62 0.21 -12.96
C ALA A 78 9.42 -0.74 -12.81
N ARG A 79 9.32 -1.51 -11.71
CA ARG A 79 8.15 -2.37 -11.44
C ARG A 79 6.87 -1.57 -11.29
N ILE A 80 6.90 -0.47 -10.52
CA ILE A 80 5.73 0.39 -10.30
C ILE A 80 5.30 1.04 -11.61
N VAL A 81 6.23 1.61 -12.38
CA VAL A 81 5.91 2.29 -13.65
C VAL A 81 5.37 1.30 -14.68
N ARG A 82 5.94 0.09 -14.82
CA ARG A 82 5.36 -0.95 -15.70
C ARG A 82 3.92 -1.27 -15.31
N ARG A 83 3.64 -1.42 -14.01
CA ARG A 83 2.29 -1.70 -13.54
C ARG A 83 1.34 -0.51 -13.76
N ALA A 84 1.84 0.71 -13.61
CA ALA A 84 1.07 1.91 -13.89
C ALA A 84 0.66 1.99 -15.36
N LEU A 85 1.56 1.68 -16.29
CA LEU A 85 1.27 1.66 -17.73
C LEU A 85 0.25 0.55 -18.07
N ASP A 86 0.39 -0.64 -17.49
CA ASP A 86 -0.62 -1.72 -17.62
C ASP A 86 -1.99 -1.27 -17.10
N TYR A 87 -2.05 -0.58 -15.96
CA TYR A 87 -3.31 -0.06 -15.44
C TYR A 87 -3.88 1.09 -16.27
N HIS A 88 -3.03 1.93 -16.84
CA HIS A 88 -3.46 2.97 -17.77
C HIS A 88 -4.22 2.38 -18.96
N GLU A 89 -3.65 1.35 -19.59
CA GLU A 89 -4.30 0.64 -20.69
C GLU A 89 -5.59 -0.06 -20.23
N ARG A 90 -5.55 -0.79 -19.13
CA ARG A 90 -6.70 -1.60 -18.64
C ARG A 90 -7.85 -0.78 -18.09
N THR A 91 -7.62 0.50 -17.79
CA THR A 91 -8.64 1.41 -17.26
C THR A 91 -9.05 2.48 -18.28
N ASP A 92 -8.70 2.29 -19.56
CA ASP A 92 -8.97 3.26 -20.63
C ASP A 92 -8.51 4.68 -20.27
N GLY A 93 -7.35 4.77 -19.61
CA GLY A 93 -6.71 6.00 -19.21
C GLY A 93 -7.17 6.62 -17.89
N VAL A 94 -8.12 6.01 -17.16
CA VAL A 94 -8.60 6.53 -15.87
C VAL A 94 -7.49 6.55 -14.82
N PHE A 95 -6.64 5.53 -14.78
CA PHE A 95 -5.44 5.52 -13.94
C PHE A 95 -4.23 5.97 -14.77
N ASP A 96 -3.57 7.06 -14.40
CA ASP A 96 -2.38 7.54 -15.11
C ASP A 96 -1.41 8.26 -14.17
N VAL A 97 -0.15 7.84 -14.22
CA VAL A 97 0.94 8.37 -13.38
C VAL A 97 1.64 9.58 -13.99
N ARG A 98 1.30 9.98 -15.23
CA ARG A 98 1.85 11.18 -15.90
C ARG A 98 1.28 12.51 -15.35
N GLN A 99 0.56 12.42 -14.25
CA GLN A 99 -0.11 13.52 -13.54
C GLN A 99 0.80 14.32 -12.60
N GLY A 100 2.12 14.09 -12.57
CA GLY A 100 3.03 14.66 -11.57
C GLY A 100 3.09 16.20 -11.49
N ARG A 101 2.47 16.91 -12.45
CA ARG A 101 2.30 18.38 -12.42
C ARG A 101 0.90 18.85 -12.05
N VAL A 102 -0.14 18.04 -12.26
CA VAL A 102 -1.54 18.50 -12.11
C VAL A 102 -1.87 18.87 -10.68
N GLU A 103 -1.37 18.14 -9.68
CA GLU A 103 -1.58 18.53 -8.27
C GLU A 103 -0.86 19.85 -7.93
N HIS A 104 0.36 20.03 -8.42
CA HIS A 104 1.13 21.26 -8.22
C HIS A 104 0.43 22.46 -8.87
N ASP A 105 0.00 22.30 -10.13
CA ASP A 105 -0.62 23.36 -10.92
C ASP A 105 -2.03 23.68 -10.41
N LEU A 106 -2.78 22.68 -9.93
CA LEU A 106 -4.04 22.86 -9.22
C LEU A 106 -3.85 23.63 -7.91
N LYS A 107 -2.82 23.29 -7.11
CA LYS A 107 -2.51 24.03 -5.88
C LYS A 107 -2.11 25.48 -6.16
N ALA A 108 -1.31 25.72 -7.20
CA ALA A 108 -0.96 27.07 -7.65
C ALA A 108 -2.21 27.86 -8.09
N PHE A 109 -3.12 27.22 -8.84
CA PHE A 109 -4.39 27.81 -9.25
C PHE A 109 -5.29 28.16 -8.05
N ILE A 110 -5.46 27.23 -7.10
CA ILE A 110 -6.23 27.47 -5.87
C ILE A 110 -5.65 28.60 -5.03
N ARG A 111 -4.32 28.76 -5.01
CA ARG A 111 -3.64 29.88 -4.33
C ARG A 111 -3.70 31.20 -5.11
N GLY A 112 -4.20 31.19 -6.34
CA GLY A 112 -4.25 32.36 -7.22
C GLY A 112 -2.89 32.75 -7.81
N GLU A 113 -1.93 31.82 -7.83
CA GLU A 113 -0.59 32.01 -8.41
C GLU A 113 -0.58 31.82 -9.94
N THR A 114 -1.62 31.19 -10.49
CA THR A 114 -1.88 31.07 -11.93
C THR A 114 -3.37 31.27 -12.24
N ASP A 115 -3.69 31.87 -13.38
CA ASP A 115 -5.06 32.17 -13.83
C ASP A 115 -5.76 30.96 -14.48
N ALA A 116 -5.01 29.91 -14.80
CA ALA A 116 -5.50 28.66 -15.34
C ALA A 116 -4.53 27.51 -15.01
N PHE A 117 -5.06 26.28 -14.95
CA PHE A 117 -4.25 25.07 -15.01
C PHE A 117 -4.84 24.15 -16.09
N ASP A 118 -3.97 23.43 -16.80
CA ASP A 118 -4.41 22.41 -17.74
C ASP A 118 -4.68 21.12 -16.97
N ALA A 119 -5.92 20.65 -17.00
CA ALA A 119 -6.29 19.37 -16.40
C ALA A 119 -5.95 18.18 -17.31
N ALA A 120 -5.49 18.43 -18.55
CA ALA A 120 -5.10 17.38 -19.48
C ALA A 120 -3.89 16.60 -18.94
N PHE A 121 -3.96 15.27 -19.09
CA PHE A 121 -2.86 14.38 -18.80
C PHE A 121 -1.70 14.71 -19.74
N ALA A 122 -0.49 14.84 -19.19
CA ALA A 122 0.67 15.01 -20.04
C ALA A 122 0.87 13.75 -20.88
N ASP A 123 0.78 13.86 -22.21
CA ASP A 123 1.07 12.77 -23.16
C ASP A 123 2.57 12.46 -23.29
N GLY A 124 3.36 12.82 -22.29
CA GLY A 124 4.80 12.58 -22.27
C GLY A 124 5.12 11.09 -22.38
N ALA A 125 6.07 10.76 -23.26
CA ALA A 125 6.54 9.38 -23.40
C ALA A 125 7.14 8.88 -22.08
N VAL A 126 6.76 7.66 -21.71
CA VAL A 126 7.34 6.90 -20.58
C VAL A 126 7.76 5.56 -21.13
N ASP A 127 9.03 5.19 -20.93
CA ASP A 127 9.58 3.91 -21.35
C ASP A 127 10.22 3.20 -20.15
N VAL A 128 10.10 1.87 -20.15
CA VAL A 128 10.76 1.01 -19.17
C VAL A 128 11.50 -0.12 -19.89
N THR A 129 12.83 -0.08 -19.82
CA THR A 129 13.72 -1.08 -20.42
C THR A 129 14.60 -1.70 -19.32
N GLY A 130 14.38 -2.97 -18.99
CA GLY A 130 14.98 -3.54 -17.78
C GLY A 130 14.65 -2.66 -16.57
N ASP A 131 15.59 -2.43 -15.66
CA ASP A 131 15.35 -1.57 -14.47
C ASP A 131 15.52 -0.06 -14.74
N THR A 132 15.69 0.31 -16.00
CA THR A 132 15.74 1.71 -16.43
C THR A 132 14.34 2.22 -16.74
N VAL A 133 14.00 3.39 -16.18
CA VAL A 133 12.84 4.18 -16.54
C VAL A 133 13.30 5.51 -17.16
N THR A 134 12.67 5.90 -18.26
CA THR A 134 12.78 7.26 -18.81
C THR A 134 11.40 7.87 -18.96
N ALA A 135 11.28 9.16 -18.63
CA ALA A 135 10.02 9.90 -18.70
C ALA A 135 10.25 11.32 -19.22
N ALA A 136 9.40 11.78 -20.13
CA ALA A 136 9.44 13.15 -20.65
C ALA A 136 8.93 14.21 -19.65
N GLY A 137 8.27 13.77 -18.57
CA GLY A 137 7.73 14.63 -17.52
C GLY A 137 7.81 13.98 -16.14
N ALA A 138 7.41 14.73 -15.12
CA ALA A 138 7.34 14.22 -13.75
C ALA A 138 6.22 13.19 -13.62
N LEU A 139 6.52 12.09 -12.93
CA LEU A 139 5.54 11.06 -12.60
C LEU A 139 5.10 11.18 -11.14
N ASP A 140 3.81 10.95 -10.91
CA ASP A 140 3.25 10.69 -9.58
C ASP A 140 2.98 9.19 -9.44
N LEU A 141 3.72 8.54 -8.55
CA LEU A 141 3.62 7.10 -8.30
C LEU A 141 2.81 6.77 -7.04
N ASN A 142 2.28 7.76 -6.34
CA ASN A 142 1.64 7.58 -5.03
C ASN A 142 0.45 6.63 -5.08
N GLY A 143 -0.30 6.63 -6.20
CA GLY A 143 -1.43 5.72 -6.43
C GLY A 143 -1.08 4.23 -6.40
N LEU A 144 0.20 3.85 -6.52
CA LEU A 144 0.66 2.46 -6.42
C LEU A 144 1.80 2.24 -5.42
N ALA A 145 2.54 3.28 -5.05
CA ALA A 145 3.74 3.16 -4.24
C ALA A 145 3.44 2.58 -2.84
N LYS A 146 2.39 3.04 -2.17
CA LYS A 146 2.04 2.58 -0.82
C LYS A 146 1.68 1.09 -0.81
N GLY A 147 0.76 0.66 -1.68
CA GLY A 147 0.42 -0.75 -1.85
C GLY A 147 1.63 -1.61 -2.22
N TYR A 148 2.50 -1.12 -3.09
CA TYR A 148 3.76 -1.80 -3.41
C TYR A 148 4.67 -1.97 -2.19
N VAL A 149 4.81 -0.94 -1.34
CA VAL A 149 5.60 -1.01 -0.10
C VAL A 149 5.01 -2.04 0.86
N VAL A 150 3.68 -2.05 1.03
CA VAL A 150 2.96 -3.04 1.85
C VAL A 150 3.21 -4.46 1.34
N ASP A 151 3.08 -4.70 0.04
CA ASP A 151 3.32 -6.00 -0.57
C ASP A 151 4.76 -6.49 -0.34
N ARG A 152 5.76 -5.64 -0.59
CA ARG A 152 7.18 -6.03 -0.39
C ARG A 152 7.50 -6.24 1.09
N ALA A 153 6.92 -5.46 1.99
CA ALA A 153 7.07 -5.66 3.43
C ALA A 153 6.48 -7.01 3.86
N ALA A 154 5.31 -7.38 3.32
CA ALA A 154 4.69 -8.67 3.62
C ALA A 154 5.48 -9.85 3.03
N GLU A 155 6.07 -9.70 1.84
CA GLU A 155 6.98 -10.70 1.29
C GLU A 155 8.22 -10.90 2.18
N ALA A 156 8.81 -9.82 2.70
CA ALA A 156 9.94 -9.90 3.63
C ALA A 156 9.54 -10.49 5.00
N LEU A 157 8.27 -10.33 5.39
CA LEU A 157 7.70 -10.90 6.60
C LEU A 157 7.55 -12.42 6.52
N VAL A 158 7.04 -12.95 5.40
CA VAL A 158 6.71 -14.38 5.28
C VAL A 158 7.99 -15.24 5.24
N GLY A 159 7.92 -16.45 5.80
CA GLY A 159 9.06 -17.38 5.80
C GLY A 159 8.67 -18.79 6.23
N LEU A 160 9.61 -19.73 6.15
CA LEU A 160 9.37 -21.12 6.57
C LEU A 160 8.97 -21.16 8.05
N GLY A 161 7.72 -21.55 8.32
CA GLY A 161 7.19 -21.61 9.68
C GLY A 161 6.79 -20.26 10.27
N ARG A 162 6.63 -19.21 9.45
CA ARG A 162 6.23 -17.86 9.86
C ARG A 162 5.17 -17.29 8.93
N ARG A 163 4.12 -16.71 9.51
CA ARG A 163 3.01 -16.06 8.79
C ARG A 163 2.68 -14.76 9.48
N GLY A 164 2.02 -13.85 8.77
CA GLY A 164 1.68 -12.54 9.29
C GLY A 164 0.96 -11.70 8.26
N PHE A 165 0.61 -10.49 8.66
CA PHE A 165 -0.01 -9.49 7.80
C PHE A 165 0.71 -8.14 7.96
N VAL A 166 0.51 -7.28 6.98
CA VAL A 166 0.96 -5.87 7.00
C VAL A 166 -0.24 -5.00 6.69
N ASP A 167 -0.48 -3.99 7.52
CA ASP A 167 -1.48 -2.92 7.29
C ASP A 167 -0.72 -1.59 7.18
N GLY A 168 -0.75 -0.99 5.98
CA GLY A 168 -0.18 0.33 5.67
C GLY A 168 -1.24 1.43 5.64
N GLY A 169 -2.09 1.51 6.67
CA GLY A 169 -3.16 2.50 6.78
C GLY A 169 -4.29 2.24 5.78
N GLY A 170 -4.84 1.04 5.82
CA GLY A 170 -5.95 0.59 4.96
C GLY A 170 -5.52 -0.20 3.72
N ASP A 171 -4.22 -0.24 3.42
CA ASP A 171 -3.63 -1.16 2.44
C ASP A 171 -3.11 -2.38 3.19
N ILE A 172 -3.78 -3.51 3.03
CA ILE A 172 -3.57 -4.72 3.82
C ILE A 172 -3.08 -5.84 2.91
N ALA A 173 -1.93 -6.43 3.25
CA ALA A 173 -1.40 -7.62 2.59
C ALA A 173 -1.40 -8.83 3.51
N HIS A 174 -1.74 -9.99 2.94
CA HIS A 174 -1.85 -11.27 3.63
C HIS A 174 -2.72 -11.22 4.90
N PRO A 175 -3.99 -10.78 4.81
CA PRO A 175 -4.88 -10.76 5.97
C PRO A 175 -4.91 -12.12 6.67
N SER A 176 -4.82 -12.11 7.99
CA SER A 176 -4.84 -13.33 8.83
C SER A 176 -6.21 -13.61 9.45
N GLY A 177 -7.21 -12.83 9.03
CA GLY A 177 -8.59 -12.86 9.52
C GLY A 177 -9.44 -11.80 8.81
N PRO A 178 -10.69 -11.60 9.26
CA PRO A 178 -11.61 -10.67 8.63
C PRO A 178 -11.09 -9.24 8.59
N VAL A 179 -11.28 -8.56 7.46
CA VAL A 179 -10.89 -7.17 7.24
C VAL A 179 -12.12 -6.28 7.32
N ALA A 180 -12.14 -5.35 8.27
CA ALA A 180 -13.20 -4.36 8.38
C ALA A 180 -12.97 -3.20 7.41
N ILE A 181 -14.01 -2.81 6.68
CA ILE A 181 -14.01 -1.61 5.85
C ILE A 181 -14.64 -0.49 6.66
N GLU A 182 -13.86 0.55 6.94
CA GLU A 182 -14.30 1.69 7.75
C GLU A 182 -15.32 2.56 7.01
N SER A 183 -16.20 3.22 7.77
CA SER A 183 -17.07 4.26 7.21
C SER A 183 -16.24 5.51 6.91
N PRO A 184 -16.31 6.08 5.68
CA PRO A 184 -15.63 7.34 5.37
C PRO A 184 -16.21 8.54 6.14
N TYR A 185 -17.34 8.35 6.85
CA TYR A 185 -18.04 9.37 7.62
C TYR A 185 -17.75 9.32 9.13
N GLY A 186 -16.83 8.47 9.56
CA GLY A 186 -16.41 8.38 10.97
C GLY A 186 -17.39 7.63 11.88
N ASP A 187 -18.27 6.79 11.31
CA ASP A 187 -19.13 5.92 12.11
C ASP A 187 -18.30 4.87 12.86
N GLU A 188 -18.67 4.55 14.10
CA GLU A 188 -18.00 3.51 14.90
C GLU A 188 -18.16 2.10 14.32
N LYS A 189 -19.15 1.89 13.44
CA LYS A 189 -19.41 0.59 12.82
C LYS A 189 -18.79 0.51 11.43
N PRO A 190 -18.09 -0.60 11.12
CA PRO A 190 -17.61 -0.82 9.76
C PRO A 190 -18.79 -0.99 8.80
N ILE A 191 -18.64 -0.47 7.59
CA ILE A 191 -19.66 -0.55 6.54
C ILE A 191 -19.74 -1.96 5.95
N ALA A 192 -18.63 -2.71 5.99
CA ALA A 192 -18.55 -4.09 5.58
C ALA A 192 -17.42 -4.81 6.32
N VAL A 193 -17.51 -6.14 6.38
CA VAL A 193 -16.42 -7.01 6.84
C VAL A 193 -16.17 -8.03 5.74
N LEU A 194 -14.94 -8.07 5.25
CA LEU A 194 -14.49 -8.99 4.21
C LEU A 194 -13.81 -10.19 4.87
N ASP A 195 -14.31 -11.40 4.58
CA ASP A 195 -13.60 -12.65 4.87
C ASP A 195 -12.85 -13.06 3.61
N THR A 196 -11.56 -12.72 3.55
CA THR A 196 -10.75 -12.86 2.33
C THR A 196 -9.29 -13.15 2.68
N ASP A 197 -8.65 -13.96 1.84
CA ASP A 197 -7.20 -14.17 1.86
C ASP A 197 -6.47 -13.25 0.85
N TRP A 198 -7.22 -12.41 0.12
CA TRP A 198 -6.67 -11.45 -0.85
C TRP A 198 -6.22 -10.16 -0.18
N ASN A 199 -5.23 -9.50 -0.76
CA ASN A 199 -4.84 -8.15 -0.36
C ASN A 199 -6.02 -7.18 -0.55
N VAL A 200 -6.16 -6.23 0.37
CA VAL A 200 -7.22 -5.22 0.38
C VAL A 200 -6.59 -3.85 0.30
N ALA A 201 -7.11 -2.95 -0.51
CA ALA A 201 -6.72 -1.55 -0.53
C ALA A 201 -7.97 -0.69 -0.63
N SER A 202 -7.96 0.45 0.06
CA SER A 202 -9.07 1.39 0.06
C SER A 202 -8.60 2.80 -0.31
N SER A 203 -9.28 3.39 -1.28
CA SER A 203 -9.15 4.81 -1.63
C SER A 203 -10.45 5.53 -1.28
N GLY A 204 -10.38 6.64 -0.54
CA GLY A 204 -11.57 7.39 -0.16
C GLY A 204 -11.27 8.88 0.05
N ALA A 205 -12.26 9.73 -0.22
CA ALA A 205 -12.20 11.14 0.14
C ALA A 205 -12.68 11.30 1.59
N THR A 206 -11.76 11.34 2.55
CA THR A 206 -12.12 11.66 3.93
C THR A 206 -12.27 13.16 4.08
N ALA A 207 -13.40 13.60 4.62
CA ALA A 207 -13.58 14.97 5.07
C ALA A 207 -12.84 15.16 6.40
N GLY A 208 -11.53 15.43 6.34
CA GLY A 208 -10.77 15.91 7.50
C GLY A 208 -9.55 15.07 7.87
N ILE A 209 -8.47 15.78 8.16
CA ILE A 209 -7.19 15.31 8.69
C ILE A 209 -7.44 14.66 10.07
N GLY A 210 -7.14 13.37 10.23
CA GLY A 210 -7.19 12.73 11.55
C GLY A 210 -7.08 11.20 11.51
N THR A 211 -5.91 10.71 11.89
CA THR A 211 -5.60 9.35 12.40
C THR A 211 -6.74 8.33 12.44
N ALA A 212 -6.69 7.30 11.58
CA ALA A 212 -7.41 6.06 11.81
C ALA A 212 -6.61 5.16 12.76
N SER A 213 -7.26 4.68 13.81
CA SER A 213 -6.71 3.67 14.73
C SER A 213 -7.38 2.34 14.39
N THR A 214 -6.67 1.47 13.67
CA THR A 214 -7.20 0.14 13.35
C THR A 214 -7.30 -0.71 14.62
N THR A 215 -8.51 -0.95 15.13
CA THR A 215 -8.74 -1.96 16.16
C THR A 215 -9.13 -3.27 15.48
N SER A 216 -8.13 -4.12 15.19
CA SER A 216 -8.37 -5.50 14.74
C SER A 216 -8.99 -6.31 15.89
N THR A 217 -10.31 -6.38 15.95
CA THR A 217 -11.00 -7.29 16.88
C THR A 217 -11.12 -8.66 16.23
N THR A 218 -10.12 -9.53 16.44
CA THR A 218 -10.24 -10.95 16.11
C THR A 218 -11.27 -11.61 17.03
N ARG A 219 -12.50 -11.82 16.54
CA ARG A 219 -13.49 -12.67 17.22
C ARG A 219 -13.16 -14.14 16.93
N PRO A 220 -13.05 -15.02 17.95
CA PRO A 220 -12.82 -16.44 17.71
C PRO A 220 -14.00 -17.05 16.94
N ARG A 221 -13.67 -17.97 16.01
CA ARG A 221 -14.61 -18.74 15.19
C ARG A 221 -15.60 -19.51 16.05
N ASN A 222 -16.84 -19.03 16.15
CA ASN A 222 -17.98 -19.90 16.43
C ASN A 222 -18.53 -20.37 15.09
N ALA A 223 -18.43 -21.68 14.85
CA ALA A 223 -19.01 -22.34 13.69
C ALA A 223 -20.54 -22.27 13.80
N SER A 224 -21.18 -21.41 13.00
CA SER A 224 -22.58 -21.56 12.66
C SER A 224 -22.67 -22.49 11.45
N ALA A 225 -23.31 -23.64 11.66
CA ALA A 225 -23.62 -24.62 10.62
C ALA A 225 -24.45 -23.99 9.48
N PRO A 226 -24.35 -24.50 8.24
CA PRO A 226 -25.17 -24.01 7.14
C PRO A 226 -26.66 -24.35 7.38
N PRO A 227 -27.59 -23.51 6.90
CA PRO A 227 -29.02 -23.83 6.95
C PRO A 227 -29.29 -25.06 6.10
N THR A 228 -29.90 -26.08 6.71
CA THR A 228 -30.48 -27.21 5.98
C THR A 228 -31.74 -26.73 5.28
N ASN A 229 -31.74 -26.79 3.95
CA ASN A 229 -32.96 -26.65 3.17
C ASN A 229 -33.85 -27.90 3.38
N SER A 230 -35.08 -27.68 3.84
CA SER A 230 -36.23 -28.57 3.66
C SER A 230 -37.45 -27.69 3.45
#